data_AF-A0A7I7XLM8-F1
#
_entry.id   AF-A0A7I7XLM8-F1
#
_cell.length_a   1.000
_cell.length_b   1.000
_cell.length_c   1.000
_cell.angle_alpha   90.00
_cell.angle_beta   90.00
_cell.angle_gamma   90.00
#
_symmetry.space_group_name_H-M   'P 1'
#
loop_
_entity.id
_entity.type
_entity.pdbx_description
1 polymer ?
#
loop_
_entity_poly.entity_id
_entity_poly.type
_entity_poly.pdbx_seq_one_letter_code
_entity_poly.pdbx_strand_id
1 'polypeptide(L)'
;MATTDTDPNPTLAWAAAALDAVSKAGRAVSAAKRTKSRALVARANRELRDAVDAARDVGVEWGEIGTALGIARGNAYQRYRKRPDEPR
;
A
#
# COMPACT_ATOMS: atom_id res chain seq x y z
N MET A 1 16.60 2.98 37.98
CA MET A 1 16.23 4.22 37.28
C MET A 1 15.92 3.86 35.83
N ALA A 2 14.69 4.18 35.40
CA ALA A 2 14.14 4.19 34.04
C ALA A 2 14.39 2.98 33.11
N THR A 3 13.52 1.97 33.18
CA THR A 3 13.14 1.19 32.00
C THR A 3 12.21 2.08 31.17
N THR A 4 12.67 2.62 30.05
CA THR A 4 11.76 3.15 29.02
C THR A 4 11.04 1.95 28.42
N ASP A 5 9.90 1.63 29.02
CA ASP A 5 8.86 0.80 28.43
C ASP A 5 8.34 1.57 27.22
N THR A 6 8.94 1.29 26.06
CA THR A 6 8.47 1.79 24.77
C THR A 6 7.18 1.04 24.48
N ASP A 7 6.07 1.55 25.03
CA ASP A 7 4.73 1.12 24.66
C ASP A 7 4.61 1.28 23.13
N PRO A 8 4.46 0.20 22.35
CA PRO A 8 4.45 0.30 20.91
C PRO A 8 3.17 1.05 20.52
N ASN A 9 3.33 2.30 20.08
CA ASN A 9 2.20 3.09 19.58
C ASN A 9 1.47 2.26 18.49
N PRO A 10 0.24 1.79 18.76
CA PRO A 10 -0.44 0.81 17.90
C PRO A 10 -0.65 1.36 16.48
N THR A 11 -0.78 2.68 16.33
CA THR A 11 -0.87 3.37 15.05
C THR A 11 0.38 3.17 14.19
N LEU A 12 1.58 3.19 14.80
CA LEU A 12 2.84 2.95 14.08
C LEU A 12 2.96 1.49 13.64
N ALA A 13 2.51 0.55 14.46
CA ALA A 13 2.49 -0.87 14.11
C ALA A 13 1.53 -1.15 12.94
N TRP A 14 0.36 -0.53 12.92
CA TRP A 14 -0.61 -0.65 11.82
C TRP A 14 -0.10 0.00 10.54
N ALA A 15 0.53 1.18 10.62
CA ALA A 15 1.16 1.82 9.47
C ALA A 15 2.26 0.95 8.85
N ALA A 16 3.13 0.36 9.67
CA ALA A 16 4.19 -0.54 9.21
C ALA A 16 3.63 -1.81 8.54
N ALA A 17 2.61 -2.43 9.15
CA ALA A 17 1.93 -3.59 8.58
C ALA A 17 1.25 -3.26 7.24
N ALA A 18 0.64 -2.08 7.13
CA ALA A 18 0.02 -1.62 5.89
C ALA A 18 1.05 -1.36 4.78
N LEU A 19 2.21 -0.79 5.11
CA LEU A 19 3.32 -0.59 4.18
C LEU A 19 3.94 -1.92 3.69
N ASP A 20 4.07 -2.92 4.57
CA ASP A 20 4.48 -4.26 4.15
C ASP A 20 3.47 -4.88 3.19
N ALA A 21 2.17 -4.77 3.50
CA ALA A 21 1.11 -5.25 2.62
C ALA A 21 1.14 -4.60 1.23
N VAL A 22 1.33 -3.28 1.15
CA VAL A 22 1.51 -2.53 -0.11
C VAL A 22 2.72 -3.06 -0.89
N SER A 23 3.86 -3.23 -0.20
CA SER A 23 5.10 -3.74 -0.82
C SER A 23 4.93 -5.15 -1.37
N LYS A 24 4.28 -6.04 -0.59
CA LYS A 24 3.97 -7.42 -0.98
C LYS A 24 3.03 -7.47 -2.19
N ALA A 25 1.97 -6.66 -2.19
CA ALA A 25 1.04 -6.58 -3.31
C ALA A 25 1.70 -6.01 -4.58
N GLY A 26 2.59 -5.02 -4.45
CA GLY A 26 3.39 -4.49 -5.56
C GLY A 26 4.28 -5.56 -6.22
N ARG A 27 4.91 -6.40 -5.39
CA ARG A 27 5.67 -7.58 -5.85
C ARG A 27 4.76 -8.60 -6.54
N ALA A 28 3.57 -8.86 -6.00
CA ALA A 28 2.60 -9.78 -6.60
C ALA A 28 2.14 -9.30 -8.00
N VAL A 29 1.88 -7.99 -8.17
CA VAL A 29 1.58 -7.41 -9.50
C VAL A 29 2.74 -7.64 -10.47
N SER A 30 3.97 -7.43 -10.01
CA SER A 30 5.17 -7.61 -10.82
C SER A 30 5.37 -9.06 -11.23
N ALA A 31 5.12 -10.01 -10.32
CA ALA A 31 5.15 -11.44 -10.60
C ALA A 31 4.04 -11.86 -11.57
N ALA A 32 2.80 -11.41 -11.35
CA ALA A 32 1.65 -11.69 -12.21
C ALA A 32 1.90 -11.21 -13.66
N LYS A 33 2.52 -10.05 -13.84
CA LYS A 33 2.89 -9.54 -15.18
C LYS A 33 3.82 -10.48 -15.95
N ARG A 34 4.71 -11.22 -15.26
CA ARG A 34 5.62 -12.20 -15.90
C ARG A 34 4.89 -13.42 -16.44
N THR A 35 3.74 -13.77 -15.85
CA THR A 35 2.91 -14.91 -16.28
C THR A 35 2.13 -14.64 -17.57
N LYS A 36 2.05 -13.37 -18.02
CA LYS A 36 1.21 -12.91 -19.13
C LYS A 36 -0.31 -13.21 -18.98
N SER A 37 -0.75 -13.71 -17.83
CA SER A 37 -2.18 -13.93 -17.56
C SER A 37 -2.87 -12.63 -17.17
N ARG A 38 -3.80 -12.17 -18.02
CA ARG A 38 -4.57 -10.94 -17.77
C ARG A 38 -5.41 -11.05 -16.49
N ALA A 39 -5.97 -12.23 -16.20
CA ALA A 39 -6.77 -12.46 -15.00
C ALA A 39 -5.93 -12.34 -13.72
N LEU A 40 -4.72 -12.92 -13.71
CA LEU A 40 -3.81 -12.80 -12.56
C LEU A 40 -3.34 -11.36 -12.37
N VAL A 41 -3.03 -10.66 -13.46
CA VAL A 41 -2.64 -9.24 -13.38
C VAL A 41 -3.80 -8.39 -12.84
N ALA A 42 -5.02 -8.61 -13.31
CA ALA A 42 -6.19 -7.88 -12.83
C ALA A 42 -6.44 -8.13 -11.34
N ARG A 43 -6.35 -9.39 -10.90
CA ARG A 43 -6.48 -9.75 -9.48
C ARG A 43 -5.40 -9.08 -8.63
N ALA A 44 -4.14 -9.19 -9.00
CA ALA A 44 -3.04 -8.60 -8.23
C ALA A 44 -3.14 -7.07 -8.18
N ASN A 45 -3.64 -6.41 -9.24
CA ASN A 45 -3.84 -4.95 -9.21
C ASN A 45 -4.99 -4.55 -8.27
N ARG A 46 -6.05 -5.37 -8.15
CA ARG A 46 -7.11 -5.13 -7.14
C ARG A 46 -6.56 -5.27 -5.74
N GLU A 47 -5.85 -6.36 -5.45
CA GLU A 47 -5.22 -6.59 -4.14
C GLU A 47 -4.24 -5.45 -3.77
N LEU A 48 -3.50 -4.91 -4.75
CA LEU A 48 -2.64 -3.75 -4.54
C LEU A 48 -3.43 -2.47 -4.24
N ARG A 49 -4.56 -2.23 -4.91
CA ARG A 49 -5.42 -1.08 -4.59
C ARG A 49 -6.00 -1.19 -3.19
N ASP A 50 -6.49 -2.36 -2.82
CA ASP A 50 -7.05 -2.61 -1.48
C ASP A 50 -5.99 -2.39 -0.38
N ALA A 51 -4.75 -2.83 -0.60
CA ALA A 51 -3.65 -2.59 0.33
C ALA A 51 -3.28 -1.10 0.44
N VAL A 52 -3.30 -0.37 -0.68
CA VAL A 52 -3.05 1.09 -0.69
C VAL A 52 -4.18 1.84 0.03
N ASP A 53 -5.43 1.43 -0.16
CA ASP A 53 -6.57 1.99 0.55
C ASP A 53 -6.48 1.74 2.05
N ALA A 54 -6.14 0.51 2.46
CA ALA A 54 -5.92 0.20 3.88
C ALA A 54 -4.77 1.03 4.50
N ALA A 55 -3.66 1.22 3.76
CA ALA A 55 -2.59 2.10 4.19
C ALA A 55 -3.05 3.55 4.34
N ARG A 56 -3.88 4.05 3.44
CA ARG A 56 -4.47 5.40 3.54
C ARG A 56 -5.44 5.55 4.69
N ASP A 57 -6.24 4.53 4.97
CA ASP A 57 -7.22 4.53 6.07
C ASP A 57 -6.56 4.57 7.45
N VAL A 58 -5.35 4.00 7.58
CA VAL A 58 -4.53 4.10 8.81
C VAL A 58 -3.59 5.32 8.84
N GLY A 59 -3.70 6.21 7.84
CA GLY A 59 -2.99 7.50 7.81
C GLY A 59 -1.60 7.50 7.16
N VAL A 60 -1.17 6.42 6.50
CA VAL A 60 0.13 6.36 5.81
C VAL A 60 0.17 7.37 4.66
N GLU A 61 1.23 8.17 4.58
CA GLU A 61 1.32 9.23 3.57
C GLU A 61 1.66 8.69 2.18
N TRP A 62 1.21 9.39 1.13
CA TRP A 62 1.50 9.02 -0.27
C TRP A 62 2.99 8.91 -0.58
N GLY A 63 3.85 9.62 0.15
CA GLY A 63 5.30 9.50 0.03
C GLY A 63 5.80 8.13 0.45
N GLU A 64 5.32 7.61 1.59
CA GLU A 64 5.72 6.30 2.12
C GLU A 64 5.17 5.17 1.24
N ILE A 65 3.94 5.29 0.76
CA ILE A 65 3.33 4.36 -0.22
C ILE A 65 4.15 4.36 -1.53
N GLY A 66 4.56 5.53 -2.00
CA GLY A 66 5.43 5.65 -3.17
C GLY A 66 6.76 4.93 -2.98
N THR A 67 7.42 5.17 -1.84
CA THR A 67 8.68 4.49 -1.46
C THR A 67 8.51 2.97 -1.42
N ALA A 68 7.45 2.46 -0.78
CA ALA A 68 7.13 1.03 -0.73
C ALA A 68 6.94 0.39 -2.11
N LEU A 69 6.45 1.17 -3.09
CA LEU A 69 6.23 0.74 -4.47
C LEU A 69 7.41 1.06 -5.41
N GLY A 70 8.44 1.74 -4.94
CA GLY A 70 9.56 2.21 -5.77
C GLY A 70 9.17 3.25 -6.82
N ILE A 71 8.15 4.06 -6.55
CA ILE A 71 7.67 5.13 -7.45
C ILE A 71 7.62 6.48 -6.75
N ALA A 72 7.67 7.57 -7.51
CA ALA A 72 7.52 8.91 -6.96
C ALA A 72 6.14 9.11 -6.30
N ARG A 73 6.08 9.92 -5.22
CA ARG A 73 4.85 10.32 -4.53
C ARG A 73 3.74 10.76 -5.48
N GLY A 74 4.07 11.63 -6.44
CA GLY A 74 3.10 12.13 -7.43
C GLY A 74 2.46 11.02 -8.26
N ASN A 75 3.25 10.02 -8.65
CA ASN A 75 2.76 8.85 -9.40
C ASN A 75 1.86 7.97 -8.53
N ALA A 76 2.21 7.78 -7.25
CA ALA A 76 1.35 7.06 -6.31
C ALA A 76 0.00 7.77 -6.13
N TYR A 77 0.02 9.08 -5.85
CA TYR A 77 -1.18 9.89 -5.70
C TYR A 77 -2.05 9.85 -6.97
N GLN A 78 -1.48 10.11 -8.15
CA GLN A 78 -2.25 10.12 -9.39
C GLN A 78 -2.91 8.77 -9.70
N ARG A 79 -2.23 7.67 -9.37
CA ARG A 79 -2.68 6.31 -9.70
C ARG A 79 -3.72 5.75 -8.73
N TYR A 80 -3.61 6.09 -7.45
CA TYR A 80 -4.40 5.46 -6.39
C TYR A 80 -5.30 6.43 -5.62
N ARG A 81 -5.27 7.73 -5.92
CA ARG A 81 -6.28 8.64 -5.37
C ARG A 81 -7.67 8.14 -5.75
N LYS A 82 -8.56 8.03 -4.75
CA LYS A 82 -9.99 7.81 -4.98
C LYS A 82 -10.49 8.99 -5.81
N ARG A 83 -11.02 8.70 -7.00
CA ARG A 83 -11.75 9.70 -7.78
C ARG A 83 -13.12 9.86 -7.13
N PRO A 84 -13.59 11.08 -6.87
CA PRO A 84 -14.89 11.30 -6.21
C PRO A 84 -16.11 10.88 -7.05
N ASP A 85 -15.92 10.37 -8.27
CA ASP A 85 -16.98 10.06 -9.24
C ASP A 85 -17.27 8.55 -9.38
N GLU A 86 -16.64 7.68 -8.60
CA GLU A 86 -16.87 6.22 -8.71
C GLU A 86 -17.82 5.75 -7.60
N PRO A 87 -19.11 5.46 -7.90
CA PRO A 87 -20.05 4.92 -6.93
C PRO A 87 -19.64 3.52 -6.48
N ARG A 88 -19.75 3.28 -5.18
CA ARG A 88 -19.36 2.05 -4.46
C ARG A 88 -20.32 0.88 -4.73
#